data_AF-A0A2U1L9R4-F1
#
_entry.id   AF-A0A2U1L9R4-F1
#
_cell.length_a   1.000
_cell.length_b   1.000
_cell.length_c   1.000
_cell.angle_alpha   90.00
_cell.angle_beta   90.00
_cell.angle_gamma   90.00
#
_symmetry.space_group_name_H-M   'P 1'
#
loop_
_entity.id
_entity.type
_entity.pdbx_description
1 polymer ?
#
loop_
_entity_poly.entity_id
_entity_poly.type
_entity_poly.pdbx_seq_one_letter_code
_entity_poly.pdbx_strand_id
1 'polypeptide(L)'
;MGRLELFGELAKACSSTALERQLDLYLERSIGKDKALESDIRKVCLNLADSIKETEAFAKECDVMKGKVEAVETTKFLRDRVQKDSLRLMALMISVKETELSQREKDLFGEKLKGWLPF
;
A
#
# COMPACT_ATOMS: atom_id res chain seq x y z
N MET A 1 4.08 46.69 14.76
CA MET A 1 5.29 47.54 14.89
C MET A 1 4.94 49.02 14.95
N GLY A 2 4.43 49.66 13.90
CA GLY A 2 4.29 51.13 13.85
C GLY A 2 3.51 51.86 14.97
N ARG A 3 2.54 51.22 15.64
CA ARG A 3 1.85 51.86 16.79
C ARG A 3 2.70 51.91 18.06
N LEU A 4 3.58 50.92 18.28
CA LEU A 4 4.45 50.85 19.46
C LEU A 4 5.60 51.86 19.37
N GLU A 5 6.12 52.08 18.17
CA GLU A 5 7.12 53.11 17.89
C GLU A 5 6.54 54.52 18.17
N LEU A 6 5.33 54.79 17.69
CA LEU A 6 4.60 56.03 17.99
C LEU A 6 4.37 56.27 19.50
N PHE A 7 4.02 55.23 20.26
CA PHE A 7 3.84 55.36 21.72
C PHE A 7 5.17 55.54 22.46
N GLY A 8 6.25 54.89 22.02
CA GLY A 8 7.59 55.08 22.57
C GLY A 8 8.15 56.49 22.31
N GLU A 9 7.90 57.04 21.11
CA GLU A 9 8.24 58.42 20.78
C GLU A 9 7.43 59.42 21.61
N LEU A 10 6.13 59.17 21.82
CA LEU A 10 5.27 60.00 22.65
C LEU A 10 5.71 59.99 24.13
N ALA A 11 6.08 58.82 24.67
CA ALA A 11 6.55 58.69 26.05
C ALA A 11 7.84 59.47 26.31
N LYS A 12 8.79 59.42 25.35
CA LYS A 12 10.03 60.20 25.37
C LYS A 12 9.76 61.70 25.22
N ALA A 13 8.90 62.09 24.27
CA ALA A 13 8.53 63.49 24.05
C ALA A 13 7.84 64.11 25.29
N CYS A 14 7.10 63.31 26.05
CA CYS A 14 6.45 63.74 27.29
C CYS A 14 7.28 63.52 28.57
N SER A 15 8.50 62.98 28.49
CA SER A 15 9.35 62.63 29.64
C SER A 15 8.63 61.79 30.72
N SER A 16 7.68 60.95 30.32
CA SER A 16 6.81 60.21 31.25
C SER A 16 7.34 58.81 31.54
N THR A 17 8.05 58.68 32.65
CA THR A 17 8.58 57.39 33.13
C THR A 17 7.48 56.36 33.46
N ALA A 18 6.28 56.83 33.80
CA ALA A 18 5.13 55.95 34.03
C ALA A 18 4.64 55.30 32.73
N LEU A 19 4.64 56.06 31.63
CA LEU A 19 4.20 55.57 30.33
C LEU A 19 5.23 54.62 29.72
N GLU A 20 6.53 54.91 29.87
CA GLU A 20 7.62 54.01 29.47
C GLU A 20 7.50 52.64 30.17
N ARG A 21 7.33 52.63 31.50
CA ARG A 21 7.14 51.38 32.27
C ARG A 21 5.91 50.57 31.83
N GLN A 22 4.81 51.24 31.47
CA GLN A 22 3.63 50.55 30.96
C GLN A 22 3.87 49.94 29.58
N LEU A 23 4.64 50.61 28.73
CA LEU A 23 5.03 50.11 27.41
C LEU A 23 5.92 48.86 27.54
N ASP A 24 6.90 48.91 28.44
CA ASP A 24 7.81 47.78 28.71
C ASP A 24 7.02 46.55 29.18
N LEU A 25 6.12 46.72 30.16
CA LEU A 25 5.25 45.63 30.64
C LEU A 25 4.34 45.06 29.56
N TYR A 26 3.84 45.90 28.64
CA TYR A 26 3.04 45.44 27.52
C TYR A 26 3.88 44.61 26.54
N LEU A 27 5.08 45.09 26.19
CA LEU A 27 6.01 44.39 25.32
C LEU A 27 6.43 43.04 25.91
N GLU A 28 6.80 43.00 27.19
CA GLU A 28 7.13 41.75 27.90
C GLU A 28 5.99 40.74 27.84
N ARG A 29 4.74 41.18 28.09
CA ARG A 29 3.56 40.31 28.00
C ARG A 29 3.32 39.83 26.57
N SER A 30 3.50 40.68 25.56
CA SER A 30 3.33 40.31 24.15
C SER A 30 4.37 39.27 23.75
N ILE A 31 5.64 39.51 24.05
CA ILE A 31 6.74 38.58 23.79
C ILE A 31 6.51 37.26 24.51
N GLY A 32 5.99 37.29 25.74
CA GLY A 32 5.63 36.08 26.48
C GLY A 32 4.57 35.24 25.77
N LYS A 33 3.53 35.88 25.20
CA LYS A 33 2.51 35.20 24.40
C LYS A 33 3.08 34.62 23.11
N ASP A 34 3.94 35.37 22.42
CA ASP A 34 4.56 34.93 21.18
C ASP A 34 5.45 33.69 21.43
N LYS A 35 6.23 33.69 22.53
CA LYS A 35 7.03 32.52 22.95
C LYS A 35 6.18 31.30 23.28
N ALA A 36 5.04 31.49 23.96
CA ALA A 36 4.12 30.40 24.26
C ALA A 36 3.53 29.81 22.97
N LEU A 37 3.11 30.67 22.04
CA LEU A 37 2.61 30.26 20.73
C LEU A 37 3.70 29.51 19.93
N GLU A 38 4.93 30.00 19.92
CA GLU A 38 6.06 29.34 19.26
C GLU A 38 6.29 27.93 19.84
N SER A 39 6.24 27.79 21.17
CA SER A 39 6.35 26.50 21.85
C SER A 39 5.23 25.55 21.42
N ASP A 40 3.99 26.02 21.33
CA ASP A 40 2.85 25.17 20.96
C ASP A 40 2.90 24.77 19.48
N ILE A 41 3.31 25.69 18.58
CA ILE A 41 3.59 25.37 17.18
C ILE A 41 4.66 24.28 17.08
N ARG A 42 5.74 24.41 17.85
CA ARG A 42 6.84 23.41 17.86
C ARG A 42 6.35 22.04 18.30
N LYS A 43 5.49 21.95 19.32
CA LYS A 43 4.88 20.68 19.76
C LYS A 43 4.01 20.07 18.66
N VAL A 44 3.18 20.88 18.00
CA VAL A 44 2.34 20.42 16.89
C VAL A 44 3.21 19.89 15.74
N CYS A 45 4.30 20.58 15.39
CA CYS A 45 5.23 20.12 14.36
C CYS A 45 5.88 18.77 14.71
N LEU A 46 6.27 18.57 15.98
CA LEU A 46 6.84 17.29 16.43
C LEU A 46 5.80 16.16 16.34
N ASN A 47 4.59 16.39 16.84
CA ASN A 47 3.51 15.40 16.76
C ASN A 47 3.16 15.04 15.32
N LEU A 48 3.15 16.04 14.41
CA LEU A 48 2.93 15.81 12.99
C LEU A 48 4.05 14.97 12.37
N ALA A 49 5.31 15.26 12.70
CA ALA A 49 6.45 14.49 12.21
C ALA A 49 6.39 13.02 12.67
N ASP A 50 5.97 12.77 13.90
CA ASP A 50 5.82 11.40 14.40
C ASP A 50 4.61 10.69 13.74
N SER A 51 3.49 11.38 13.55
CA SER A 51 2.34 10.84 12.80
C SER A 51 2.68 10.50 11.34
N ILE A 52 3.52 11.30 10.67
CA ILE A 52 4.02 10.99 9.33
C ILE A 52 4.83 9.69 9.33
N LYS A 53 5.77 9.52 10.29
CA LYS A 53 6.56 8.29 10.40
C LYS A 53 5.70 7.05 10.63
N GLU A 54 4.69 7.14 11.50
CA GLU A 54 3.75 6.04 11.75
C GLU A 54 2.96 5.68 10.48
N THR A 55 2.51 6.69 9.74
CA THR A 55 1.78 6.49 8.47
C THR A 55 2.66 5.83 7.41
N GLU A 56 3.92 6.25 7.29
CA GLU A 56 4.89 5.62 6.38
C GLU A 56 5.21 4.18 6.76
N ALA A 57 5.32 3.88 8.06
CA ALA A 57 5.51 2.51 8.54
C ALA A 57 4.29 1.63 8.19
N PHE A 58 3.08 2.13 8.44
CA PHE A 58 1.84 1.44 8.09
C PHE A 58 1.73 1.17 6.58
N ALA A 59 2.08 2.16 5.73
CA ALA A 59 2.07 1.98 4.28
C ALA A 59 3.00 0.83 3.83
N LYS A 60 4.20 0.73 4.41
CA LYS A 60 5.13 -0.38 4.14
C LYS A 60 4.57 -1.73 4.56
N GLU A 61 3.88 -1.80 5.70
CA GLU A 61 3.21 -3.03 6.13
C GLU A 61 2.09 -3.46 5.18
N CYS A 62 1.28 -2.49 4.70
CA CYS A 62 0.26 -2.73 3.69
C CYS A 62 0.85 -3.30 2.38
N ASP A 63 1.98 -2.76 1.90
CA ASP A 63 2.65 -3.25 0.70
C ASP A 63 3.12 -4.70 0.85
N VAL A 64 3.69 -5.06 2.01
CA VAL A 64 4.09 -6.44 2.32
C VAL A 64 2.87 -7.37 2.34
N MET A 65 1.77 -6.93 2.95
CA MET A 65 0.54 -7.71 3.01
C MET A 65 -0.06 -7.93 1.62
N LYS A 66 -0.08 -6.88 0.77
CA LYS A 66 -0.51 -6.97 -0.63
C LYS A 66 0.30 -8.02 -1.39
N GLY A 67 1.64 -7.97 -1.31
CA GLY A 67 2.50 -8.96 -1.96
C GLY A 67 2.25 -10.39 -1.49
N LYS A 68 1.96 -10.60 -0.20
CA LYS A 68 1.60 -11.93 0.33
C LYS A 68 0.25 -12.43 -0.20
N VAL A 69 -0.76 -11.56 -0.27
CA VAL A 69 -2.08 -11.90 -0.81
C VAL A 69 -1.97 -12.29 -2.28
N GLU A 70 -1.29 -11.47 -3.10
CA GLU A 70 -1.05 -11.75 -4.51
C GLU A 70 -0.33 -13.10 -4.71
N ALA A 71 0.68 -13.41 -3.87
CA ALA A 71 1.38 -14.70 -3.93
C ALA A 71 0.48 -15.89 -3.59
N VAL A 72 -0.37 -15.77 -2.57
CA VAL A 72 -1.33 -16.83 -2.18
C VAL A 72 -2.36 -17.07 -3.28
N GLU A 73 -2.93 -16.01 -3.84
CA GLU A 73 -3.92 -16.10 -4.92
C GLU A 73 -3.31 -16.71 -6.19
N THR A 74 -2.10 -16.28 -6.58
CA THR A 74 -1.37 -16.84 -7.71
C THR A 74 -1.09 -18.33 -7.51
N THR A 75 -0.65 -18.72 -6.31
CA THR A 75 -0.38 -20.13 -5.99
C THR A 75 -1.66 -20.98 -6.06
N LYS A 76 -2.78 -20.46 -5.56
CA LYS A 76 -4.09 -21.13 -5.65
C LYS A 76 -4.52 -21.30 -7.11
N PHE A 77 -4.44 -20.24 -7.91
CA PHE A 77 -4.77 -20.29 -9.34
C PHE A 77 -3.92 -21.32 -10.09
N LEU A 78 -2.60 -21.33 -9.87
CA LEU A 78 -1.70 -22.29 -10.51
C LEU A 78 -2.03 -23.73 -10.10
N ARG A 79 -2.33 -23.98 -8.82
CA ARG A 79 -2.75 -25.29 -8.33
C ARG A 79 -4.03 -25.77 -9.01
N ASP A 80 -5.06 -24.92 -9.05
CA ASP A 80 -6.36 -25.24 -9.65
C ASP A 80 -6.19 -25.52 -11.16
N ARG A 81 -5.33 -24.74 -11.84
CA ARG A 81 -5.00 -24.95 -13.25
C ARG A 81 -4.28 -26.29 -13.48
N VAL A 82 -3.24 -26.59 -12.70
CA VAL A 82 -2.49 -27.86 -12.80
C VAL A 82 -3.40 -29.06 -12.56
N GLN A 83 -4.30 -28.99 -11.57
CA GLN A 83 -5.26 -30.05 -11.32
C GLN A 83 -6.20 -30.27 -12.50
N LYS A 84 -6.74 -29.20 -13.08
CA LYS A 84 -7.62 -29.27 -14.26
C LYS A 84 -6.91 -29.86 -15.47
N ASP A 85 -5.67 -29.45 -15.72
CA ASP A 85 -4.89 -29.92 -16.86
C ASP A 85 -4.46 -31.38 -16.67
N SER A 86 -4.18 -31.83 -15.44
CA SER A 86 -3.94 -33.24 -15.11
C SER A 86 -5.16 -34.12 -15.42
N LEU A 87 -6.36 -33.68 -15.03
CA LEU A 87 -7.60 -34.41 -15.34
C LEU A 87 -7.83 -34.50 -16.85
N ARG A 88 -7.58 -33.42 -17.59
CA ARG A 88 -7.68 -33.41 -19.06
C ARG A 88 -6.67 -34.36 -19.71
N LEU A 89 -5.44 -34.37 -19.22
CA LEU A 89 -4.40 -35.28 -19.71
C LEU A 89 -4.80 -36.74 -19.47
N MET A 90 -5.33 -37.05 -18.29
CA MET A 90 -5.82 -38.39 -17.97
C MET A 90 -6.95 -38.82 -18.91
N ALA A 91 -7.93 -37.94 -19.15
CA ALA A 91 -9.00 -38.21 -20.11
C ALA A 91 -8.46 -38.45 -21.53
N LEU A 92 -7.51 -37.64 -21.98
CA LEU A 92 -6.86 -37.81 -23.28
C LEU A 92 -6.14 -39.16 -23.37
N MET A 93 -5.41 -39.55 -22.33
CA MET A 93 -4.70 -40.83 -22.29
C MET A 93 -5.66 -42.03 -22.36
N ILE A 94 -6.81 -41.94 -21.69
CA ILE A 94 -7.87 -42.94 -21.80
C ILE A 94 -8.36 -43.04 -23.25
N SER A 95 -8.70 -41.92 -23.89
CA SER A 95 -9.13 -41.92 -25.29
C SER A 95 -8.07 -42.47 -26.25
N VAL A 96 -6.78 -42.18 -26.02
CA VAL A 96 -5.69 -42.79 -26.80
C VAL A 96 -5.69 -44.30 -26.64
N LYS A 97 -5.85 -44.82 -25.42
CA LYS A 97 -5.92 -46.27 -25.18
C LYS A 97 -7.14 -46.92 -25.83
N GLU A 98 -8.29 -46.28 -25.78
CA GLU A 98 -9.51 -46.76 -26.44
C GLU A 98 -9.35 -46.84 -27.96
N THR A 99 -8.75 -45.82 -28.57
CA THR A 99 -8.48 -45.81 -30.01
C THR A 99 -7.44 -46.85 -30.43
N GLU A 100 -6.38 -47.05 -29.65
CA GLU A 100 -5.41 -48.13 -29.85
C GLU A 100 -6.06 -49.51 -29.80
N LEU A 101 -6.95 -49.75 -28.83
CA LEU A 101 -7.70 -51.01 -28.71
C LEU A 101 -8.63 -51.22 -29.90
N SER A 102 -9.40 -50.20 -30.27
CA SER A 102 -10.29 -50.26 -31.43
C SER A 102 -9.52 -50.53 -32.74
N GLN A 103 -8.33 -49.94 -32.90
CA GLN A 103 -7.48 -50.21 -34.06
C GLN A 103 -7.02 -51.67 -34.10
N ARG A 104 -6.56 -52.21 -32.96
CA ARG A 104 -6.16 -53.63 -32.87
C ARG A 104 -7.30 -54.59 -33.19
N GLU A 105 -8.52 -54.30 -32.73
CA GLU A 105 -9.70 -55.10 -33.06
C GLU A 105 -10.00 -55.10 -34.56
N LYS A 106 -9.91 -53.93 -35.21
CA LYS A 106 -10.08 -53.80 -36.66
C LYS A 106 -9.02 -54.56 -37.43
N ASP A 107 -7.75 -54.48 -37.00
CA ASP A 107 -6.65 -55.20 -37.63
C ASP A 107 -6.87 -56.73 -37.52
N LEU A 108 -7.26 -57.21 -36.34
CA LEU A 108 -7.55 -58.63 -36.11
C LEU A 108 -8.74 -59.13 -36.96
N PHE A 109 -9.76 -58.31 -37.11
CA PHE A 109 -10.91 -58.60 -37.96
C PHE A 109 -10.51 -58.63 -39.45
N GLY A 110 -9.69 -57.68 -39.90
CA GLY A 110 -9.15 -57.64 -41.26
C GLY A 110 -8.32 -58.88 -41.60
N GLU A 111 -7.47 -59.32 -40.68
CA GLU A 111 -6.69 -60.57 -40.84
C GLU A 111 -7.59 -61.81 -40.95
N LYS A 112 -8.65 -61.89 -40.13
CA LYS A 112 -9.64 -62.98 -40.24
C LYS A 112 -10.32 -62.99 -41.60
N LEU A 113 -10.72 -61.83 -42.13
CA LEU A 113 -11.37 -61.74 -43.44
C LEU A 113 -10.46 -62.21 -44.59
N LYS A 114 -9.16 -61.89 -44.55
CA LYS A 114 -8.19 -62.36 -45.55
C LYS A 114 -8.10 -63.88 -45.60
N GLY A 115 -8.18 -64.56 -44.46
CA GLY A 115 -8.18 -66.03 -44.40
C GLY A 115 -9.47 -66.69 -44.92
N TRP A 116 -10.55 -65.92 -45.12
CA TRP A 116 -11.85 -66.40 -45.60
C TRP A 116 -12.10 -66.14 -47.09
N LEU A 117 -11.32 -65.26 -47.72
CA LEU A 117 -11.39 -65.04 -49.16
C LEU A 117 -10.64 -66.17 -49.88
N PRO A 118 -11.30 -66.95 -50.76
CA PRO A 118 -10.60 -67.94 -51.57
C PRO A 118 -9.70 -67.19 -52.56
N PHE A 119 -8.45 -67.65 -52.67
CA PHE A 119 -7.53 -67.22 -53.72
C PHE A 119 -8.16 -67.36 -55.12
#